data_AF-A0A372NGJ3-F1
#
_entry.id   AF-A0A372NGJ3-F1
#
_cell.length_a   1.000
_cell.length_b   1.000
_cell.length_c   1.000
_cell.angle_alpha   90.00
_cell.angle_beta   90.00
_cell.angle_gamma   90.00
#
_symmetry.space_group_name_H-M   'P 1'
#
loop_
_entity.id
_entity.type
_entity.pdbx_description
1 polymer ?
#
loop_
_entity_poly.entity_id
_entity_poly.type
_entity_poly.pdbx_seq_one_letter_code
_entity_poly.pdbx_strand_id
1 'polypeptide(L)'
;MSFWGKTIDTRYDFRAFDPKHIWDWGLVTIGKGTEIDFGDTSGIYSIDFADREIAIRFQDIGVFSNSSRNGPAFVDYNDTLNRMIGFSLQTNMKGLTASDITVYDNELRIDWRGTSFNTDTYVLIKVKFQYDAINGTNADNILKGTKYDDFFFGKRGADTMTGGTGADHFIFATGDTGGTTATADLIKDFKPAEFDVIDLSRYDGNSTLVGVQDFKFIGTKKFSKVVGELRYEKVGAETHITGDTDGDGKADIMIRLTGKIDLTADHFIF
;
A
#
# COMPACT_ATOMS: atom_id res chain seq x y z
N MET A 1 -0.89 0.29 3.44
CA MET A 1 0.44 -0.35 3.37
C MET A 1 0.51 -1.45 2.34
N SER A 2 1.49 -1.36 1.46
CA SER A 2 1.87 -2.44 0.56
C SER A 2 3.40 -2.49 0.43
N PHE A 3 3.91 -3.55 -0.17
CA PHE A 3 5.27 -3.66 -0.65
C PHE A 3 5.49 -2.85 -1.94
N TRP A 4 4.44 -2.37 -2.61
CA TRP A 4 4.55 -1.74 -3.93
C TRP A 4 5.33 -0.43 -3.90
N GLY A 5 6.27 -0.30 -4.83
CA GLY A 5 7.18 0.84 -4.93
C GLY A 5 8.32 0.84 -3.92
N LYS A 6 8.39 -0.16 -3.04
CA LYS A 6 9.36 -0.23 -1.93
C LYS A 6 10.56 -1.07 -2.34
N THR A 7 11.73 -0.79 -1.76
CA THR A 7 12.97 -1.51 -2.07
C THR A 7 13.32 -2.45 -0.93
N ILE A 8 13.41 -3.75 -1.23
CA ILE A 8 13.73 -4.80 -0.27
C ILE A 8 15.04 -5.46 -0.68
N ASP A 9 15.96 -5.58 0.26
CA ASP A 9 17.13 -6.44 0.20
C ASP A 9 16.72 -7.86 0.61
N THR A 10 16.83 -8.80 -0.32
CA THR A 10 16.55 -10.20 -0.07
C THR A 10 17.85 -10.96 0.08
N ARG A 11 18.04 -11.62 1.23
CA ARG A 11 19.23 -12.40 1.55
C ARG A 11 18.87 -13.83 1.87
N TYR A 12 19.65 -14.77 1.34
CA TYR A 12 19.42 -16.20 1.57
C TYR A 12 20.72 -16.88 2.02
N ASP A 13 20.60 -17.86 2.91
CA ASP A 13 21.73 -18.70 3.33
C ASP A 13 21.29 -20.17 3.38
N PHE A 14 21.91 -21.01 2.55
CA PHE A 14 21.61 -22.44 2.43
C PHE A 14 22.84 -23.30 2.69
N ARG A 15 23.29 -23.34 3.95
CA ARG A 15 24.53 -24.03 4.35
C ARG A 15 24.58 -25.56 4.19
N ALA A 16 23.47 -26.22 3.82
CA ALA A 16 23.43 -27.68 3.80
C ALA A 16 22.23 -28.25 3.04
N PHE A 17 21.88 -27.67 1.88
CA PHE A 17 21.23 -28.47 0.85
C PHE A 17 22.34 -29.31 0.23
N ASP A 18 22.48 -30.57 0.60
CA ASP A 18 23.57 -31.46 0.16
C ASP A 18 23.43 -31.69 -1.36
N PRO A 19 24.04 -30.88 -2.27
CA PRO A 19 25.41 -30.35 -2.28
C PRO A 19 25.59 -28.87 -2.75
N LYS A 20 24.56 -28.03 -2.76
CA LYS A 20 24.59 -26.64 -3.27
C LYS A 20 24.51 -25.63 -2.13
N HIS A 21 25.65 -25.04 -1.77
CA HIS A 21 25.67 -23.81 -0.98
C HIS A 21 25.26 -22.65 -1.88
N ILE A 22 24.02 -22.23 -1.80
CA ILE A 22 23.54 -21.04 -2.52
C ILE A 22 23.66 -19.86 -1.56
N TRP A 23 24.49 -18.89 -1.96
CA TRP A 23 24.60 -17.57 -1.36
C TRP A 23 24.19 -16.58 -2.45
N ASP A 24 23.02 -15.98 -2.32
CA ASP A 24 22.54 -14.97 -3.26
C ASP A 24 22.01 -13.75 -2.49
N TRP A 25 22.42 -12.56 -2.94
CA TRP A 25 22.10 -11.26 -2.36
C TRP A 25 21.72 -10.29 -3.49
N GLY A 26 20.60 -9.60 -3.32
CA GLY A 26 20.14 -8.63 -4.31
C GLY A 26 19.19 -7.59 -3.73
N LEU A 27 19.32 -6.34 -4.21
CA LEU A 27 18.32 -5.30 -4.00
C LEU A 27 17.23 -5.44 -5.04
N VAL A 28 15.97 -5.46 -4.59
CA VAL A 28 14.82 -5.54 -5.50
C VAL A 28 13.81 -4.46 -5.17
N THR A 29 13.44 -3.68 -6.19
CA THR A 29 12.31 -2.77 -6.13
C THR A 29 11.04 -3.54 -6.48
N ILE A 30 10.09 -3.58 -5.55
CA ILE A 30 8.86 -4.36 -5.71
C ILE A 30 7.84 -3.55 -6.50
N GLY A 31 7.62 -3.90 -7.77
CA GLY A 31 6.43 -3.52 -8.54
C GLY A 31 5.21 -4.39 -8.21
N LYS A 32 4.05 -4.03 -8.76
CA LYS A 32 2.81 -4.81 -8.61
C LYS A 32 2.97 -6.20 -9.25
N GLY A 33 2.87 -7.26 -8.43
CA GLY A 33 3.01 -8.65 -8.91
C GLY A 33 4.44 -8.99 -9.33
N THR A 34 5.43 -8.42 -8.65
CA THR A 34 6.84 -8.73 -8.95
C THR A 34 7.14 -10.15 -8.49
N GLU A 35 7.31 -11.02 -9.47
CA GLU A 35 7.97 -12.32 -9.32
C GLU A 35 9.47 -12.07 -9.37
N ILE A 36 10.18 -12.50 -8.34
CA ILE A 36 11.63 -12.44 -8.31
C ILE A 36 12.14 -13.87 -8.40
N ASP A 37 12.64 -14.20 -9.59
CA ASP A 37 13.38 -15.41 -9.84
C ASP A 37 14.85 -15.17 -9.50
N PHE A 38 15.29 -15.69 -8.35
CA PHE A 38 16.66 -15.54 -7.89
C PHE A 38 17.56 -16.53 -8.64
N GLY A 39 18.22 -16.01 -9.66
CA GLY A 39 19.14 -16.71 -10.53
C GLY A 39 20.43 -17.16 -9.85
N ASP A 40 20.36 -18.24 -9.07
CA ASP A 40 21.23 -19.43 -9.12
C ASP A 40 20.63 -20.59 -8.30
N THR A 41 19.30 -20.72 -8.29
CA THR A 41 18.63 -21.88 -7.66
C THR A 41 18.14 -22.92 -8.65
N SER A 42 18.47 -22.85 -9.94
CA SER A 42 18.17 -23.95 -10.89
C SER A 42 16.72 -24.49 -10.81
N GLY A 43 15.71 -23.66 -10.52
CA GLY A 43 14.31 -24.07 -10.40
C GLY A 43 13.97 -24.87 -9.14
N ILE A 44 14.45 -24.47 -7.95
CA ILE A 44 14.07 -25.09 -6.67
C ILE A 44 12.90 -24.36 -6.01
N TYR A 45 12.82 -23.04 -6.09
CA TYR A 45 11.66 -22.26 -5.64
C TYR A 45 11.59 -20.89 -6.33
N SER A 46 10.42 -20.27 -6.34
CA SER A 46 10.20 -18.86 -6.72
C SER A 46 9.67 -18.05 -5.53
N ILE A 47 9.89 -16.73 -5.55
CA ILE A 47 9.38 -15.81 -4.53
C ILE A 47 8.65 -14.65 -5.21
N ASP A 48 7.40 -14.45 -4.81
CA ASP A 48 6.54 -13.38 -5.30
C ASP A 48 6.16 -12.43 -4.18
N PHE A 49 6.09 -11.14 -4.51
CA PHE A 49 5.56 -10.11 -3.62
C PHE A 49 4.26 -9.54 -4.18
N ALA A 50 3.21 -9.56 -3.36
CA ALA A 50 1.89 -9.06 -3.73
C ALA A 50 1.23 -8.29 -2.58
N ASP A 51 1.03 -6.98 -2.72
CA ASP A 51 0.49 -6.10 -1.69
C ASP A 51 1.22 -6.27 -0.34
N ARG A 52 0.73 -7.11 0.58
CA ARG A 52 1.40 -7.42 1.86
C ARG A 52 1.84 -8.87 2.00
N GLU A 53 1.76 -9.64 0.93
CA GLU A 53 2.05 -11.07 0.90
C GLU A 53 3.41 -11.34 0.27
N ILE A 54 4.17 -12.20 0.93
CA ILE A 54 5.35 -12.88 0.39
C ILE A 54 4.91 -14.32 0.12
N ALA A 55 4.94 -14.73 -1.14
CA ALA A 55 4.62 -16.09 -1.55
C ALA A 55 5.90 -16.80 -1.99
N ILE A 56 6.10 -18.02 -1.51
CA ILE A 56 7.22 -18.89 -1.87
C ILE A 56 6.64 -20.20 -2.40
N ARG A 57 7.06 -20.61 -3.60
CA ARG A 57 6.62 -21.85 -4.24
C ARG A 57 7.82 -22.71 -4.53
N PHE A 58 7.78 -23.98 -4.13
CA PHE A 58 8.88 -24.91 -4.38
C PHE A 58 8.62 -25.70 -5.68
N GLN A 59 9.70 -25.95 -6.42
CA GLN A 59 9.74 -26.58 -7.74
C GLN A 59 10.56 -27.88 -7.74
N ASP A 60 11.12 -28.25 -6.57
CA ASP A 60 11.86 -29.49 -6.34
C ASP A 60 11.44 -30.14 -5.02
N ILE A 61 12.10 -31.23 -4.63
CA ILE A 61 11.90 -31.95 -3.38
C ILE A 61 13.18 -31.89 -2.56
N GLY A 62 13.04 -31.63 -1.26
CA GLY A 62 14.22 -31.57 -0.41
C GLY A 62 13.94 -31.46 1.08
N VAL A 63 15.02 -31.54 1.85
CA VAL A 63 15.03 -31.36 3.30
C VAL A 63 16.12 -30.36 3.63
N PHE A 64 15.77 -29.34 4.40
CA PHE A 64 16.74 -28.38 4.91
C PHE A 64 17.41 -28.92 6.17
N SER A 65 18.73 -28.74 6.25
CA SER A 65 19.51 -29.17 7.41
C SER A 65 19.00 -28.56 8.71
N ASN A 66 19.10 -29.32 9.80
CA ASN A 66 18.79 -28.86 11.14
C ASN A 66 20.02 -28.31 11.91
N SER A 67 21.21 -28.35 11.32
CA SER A 67 22.47 -28.02 12.02
C SER A 67 22.80 -26.53 12.08
N SER A 68 22.27 -25.72 11.17
CA SER A 68 22.55 -24.28 11.07
C SER A 68 21.35 -23.55 10.50
N ARG A 69 21.10 -22.32 10.98
CA ARG A 69 20.01 -21.49 10.45
C ARG A 69 20.17 -21.35 8.94
N ASN A 70 19.07 -21.54 8.24
CA ASN A 70 18.97 -21.38 6.79
C ASN A 70 17.61 -20.80 6.43
N GLY A 71 17.47 -20.37 5.18
CA GLY A 71 16.26 -19.73 4.68
C GLY A 71 16.43 -18.23 4.41
N PRO A 72 15.34 -17.59 3.97
CA PRO A 72 15.34 -16.21 3.52
C PRO A 72 15.27 -15.19 4.68
N ALA A 73 15.88 -14.05 4.45
CA ALA A 73 15.67 -12.79 5.14
C ALA A 73 15.24 -11.72 4.14
N PHE A 74 14.17 -11.00 4.48
CA PHE A 74 13.62 -9.88 3.73
C PHE A 74 13.88 -8.62 4.53
N VAL A 75 14.86 -7.84 4.13
CA VAL A 75 15.35 -6.66 4.84
C VAL A 75 14.96 -5.42 4.06
N ASP A 76 14.22 -4.52 4.67
CA ASP A 76 14.05 -3.17 4.13
C ASP A 76 15.30 -2.34 4.43
N TYR A 77 16.20 -2.29 3.45
CA TYR A 77 17.49 -1.63 3.59
C TYR A 77 17.37 -0.10 3.61
N ASN A 78 16.35 0.43 2.93
CA ASN A 78 16.17 1.87 2.76
C ASN A 78 15.16 2.47 3.76
N ASP A 79 14.64 1.67 4.70
CA ASP A 79 13.64 2.10 5.70
C ASP A 79 12.41 2.74 5.03
N THR A 80 12.00 2.14 3.90
CA THR A 80 10.88 2.60 3.05
C THR A 80 9.56 1.91 3.36
N LEU A 81 9.62 0.71 3.95
CA LEU A 81 8.47 -0.01 4.45
C LEU A 81 8.02 0.59 5.76
N ASN A 82 6.73 0.40 6.01
CA ASN A 82 6.23 0.57 7.34
C ASN A 82 6.88 -0.43 8.28
N ARG A 83 6.89 -0.08 9.56
CA ARG A 83 7.32 -1.01 10.59
C ARG A 83 6.55 -2.32 10.49
N MET A 84 7.24 -3.44 10.34
CA MET A 84 6.61 -4.75 10.42
C MET A 84 6.26 -5.04 11.88
N ILE A 85 4.99 -5.31 12.15
CA ILE A 85 4.45 -5.54 13.51
C ILE A 85 3.97 -6.98 13.70
N GLY A 86 4.03 -7.80 12.66
CA GLY A 86 3.70 -9.22 12.74
C GLY A 86 3.42 -9.82 11.37
N PHE A 87 2.83 -11.01 11.38
CA PHE A 87 2.48 -11.73 10.16
C PHE A 87 1.35 -12.72 10.39
N SER A 88 0.82 -13.30 9.31
CA SER A 88 0.10 -14.58 9.34
C SER A 88 0.76 -15.55 8.35
N LEU A 89 0.92 -16.80 8.76
CA LEU A 89 1.52 -17.86 7.97
C LEU A 89 0.44 -18.82 7.47
N GLN A 90 0.44 -19.10 6.17
CA GLN A 90 -0.29 -20.20 5.56
C GLN A 90 0.71 -21.03 4.74
N THR A 91 0.88 -22.30 5.11
CA THR A 91 1.86 -23.17 4.49
C THR A 91 1.44 -24.63 4.57
N ASN A 92 1.88 -25.45 3.62
CA ASN A 92 1.88 -26.91 3.72
C ASN A 92 3.31 -27.48 3.85
N MET A 93 4.33 -26.63 4.03
CA MET A 93 5.71 -27.04 4.22
C MET A 93 5.85 -27.78 5.54
N LYS A 94 6.33 -29.03 5.47
CA LYS A 94 6.40 -29.89 6.65
C LYS A 94 7.49 -29.37 7.59
N GLY A 95 7.10 -29.16 8.85
CA GLY A 95 7.99 -28.69 9.91
C GLY A 95 8.10 -27.17 10.02
N LEU A 96 7.58 -26.40 9.05
CA LEU A 96 7.57 -24.95 9.14
C LEU A 96 6.35 -24.47 9.95
N THR A 97 6.60 -23.66 10.96
CA THR A 97 5.57 -23.08 11.82
C THR A 97 5.81 -21.59 12.05
N ALA A 98 4.87 -20.91 12.72
CA ALA A 98 5.03 -19.50 13.03
C ALA A 98 6.22 -19.20 13.96
N SER A 99 6.67 -20.15 14.80
CA SER A 99 7.85 -19.93 15.65
C SER A 99 9.15 -19.84 14.86
N ASP A 100 9.14 -20.31 13.61
CA ASP A 100 10.30 -20.30 12.72
C ASP A 100 10.40 -18.98 11.94
N ILE A 101 9.44 -18.07 12.10
CA ILE A 101 9.45 -16.75 11.48
C ILE A 101 9.70 -15.70 12.55
N THR A 102 10.71 -14.85 12.32
CA THR A 102 11.02 -13.71 13.18
C THR A 102 10.76 -12.42 12.42
N VAL A 103 10.03 -11.50 13.05
CA VAL A 103 9.76 -10.16 12.51
C VAL A 103 10.43 -9.11 13.41
N TYR A 104 11.24 -8.28 12.78
CA TYR A 104 11.79 -7.04 13.29
C TYR A 104 11.16 -5.87 12.54
N ASP A 105 11.41 -4.63 13.00
CA ASP A 105 10.81 -3.43 12.43
C ASP A 105 11.01 -3.31 10.91
N ASN A 106 12.19 -3.67 10.40
CA ASN A 106 12.56 -3.59 8.99
C ASN A 106 13.04 -4.93 8.41
N GLU A 107 12.79 -6.05 9.07
CA GLU A 107 13.28 -7.35 8.62
C GLU A 107 12.33 -8.50 8.98
N LEU A 108 12.05 -9.37 8.01
CA LEU A 108 11.40 -10.65 8.23
C LEU A 108 12.36 -11.79 7.89
N ARG A 109 12.60 -12.70 8.84
CA ARG A 109 13.41 -13.91 8.63
C ARG A 109 12.56 -15.16 8.71
N ILE A 110 12.81 -16.11 7.83
CA ILE A 110 12.26 -17.47 7.91
C ILE A 110 13.40 -18.44 8.18
N ASP A 111 13.24 -19.27 9.21
CA ASP A 111 14.16 -20.33 9.57
C ASP A 111 13.67 -21.66 9.01
N TRP A 112 14.36 -22.20 8.01
CA TRP A 112 13.96 -23.44 7.36
C TRP A 112 14.60 -24.68 8.00
N ARG A 113 15.27 -24.56 9.14
CA ARG A 113 15.94 -25.70 9.78
C ARG A 113 15.01 -26.89 10.01
N GLY A 114 15.42 -28.06 9.51
CA GLY A 114 14.70 -29.32 9.71
C GLY A 114 13.36 -29.40 8.97
N THR A 115 13.04 -28.43 8.12
CA THR A 115 11.82 -28.44 7.30
C THR A 115 12.03 -29.26 6.02
N SER A 116 10.95 -29.73 5.41
CA SER A 116 10.99 -30.45 4.14
C SER A 116 9.90 -29.97 3.19
N PHE A 117 10.20 -30.00 1.90
CA PHE A 117 9.33 -29.50 0.83
C PHE A 117 9.31 -30.47 -0.36
N ASN A 118 8.32 -30.27 -1.22
CA ASN A 118 8.14 -30.89 -2.52
C ASN A 118 7.59 -29.85 -3.51
N THR A 119 7.31 -30.28 -4.75
CA THR A 119 6.79 -29.41 -5.81
C THR A 119 5.41 -28.82 -5.56
N ASP A 120 4.65 -29.36 -4.60
CA ASP A 120 3.35 -28.82 -4.19
C ASP A 120 3.48 -27.90 -2.98
N THR A 121 4.70 -27.72 -2.45
CA THR A 121 4.94 -26.97 -1.23
C THR A 121 4.87 -25.48 -1.48
N TYR A 122 4.24 -24.78 -0.55
CA TYR A 122 4.11 -23.34 -0.56
C TYR A 122 4.24 -22.73 0.83
N VAL A 123 4.68 -21.49 0.86
CA VAL A 123 4.71 -20.63 2.04
C VAL A 123 4.11 -19.29 1.66
N LEU A 124 2.99 -18.92 2.26
CA LEU A 124 2.37 -17.60 2.14
C LEU A 124 2.50 -16.89 3.47
N ILE A 125 3.16 -15.74 3.46
CA ILE A 125 3.32 -14.88 4.63
C ILE A 125 2.66 -13.55 4.32
N LYS A 126 1.56 -13.25 5.00
CA LYS A 126 0.97 -11.91 4.97
C LYS A 126 1.60 -11.10 6.09
N VAL A 127 2.44 -10.14 5.72
CA VAL A 127 3.10 -9.24 6.65
C VAL A 127 2.09 -8.21 7.15
N LYS A 128 2.08 -7.99 8.46
CA LYS A 128 1.33 -6.92 9.10
C LYS A 128 2.26 -5.76 9.29
N PHE A 129 1.91 -4.65 8.66
CA PHE A 129 2.59 -3.38 8.83
C PHE A 129 1.85 -2.51 9.82
N GLN A 130 2.60 -1.73 10.59
CA GLN A 130 2.05 -0.58 11.29
C GLN A 130 1.45 0.37 10.25
N TYR A 131 0.39 1.04 10.61
CA TYR A 131 -0.11 2.23 9.95
C TYR A 131 -0.63 3.14 11.06
N ASP A 132 -0.50 4.44 10.90
CA ASP A 132 -1.08 5.38 11.85
C ASP A 132 -2.37 5.97 11.28
N ALA A 133 -3.38 6.06 12.13
CA ALA A 133 -4.64 6.70 11.80
C ALA A 133 -4.61 8.12 12.35
N ILE A 134 -4.41 9.10 11.47
CA ILE A 134 -4.36 10.52 11.82
C ILE A 134 -5.78 11.07 11.80
N ASN A 135 -6.34 11.23 13.00
CA ASN A 135 -7.74 11.60 13.17
C ASN A 135 -7.88 13.06 13.58
N GLY A 136 -8.66 13.81 12.79
CA GLY A 136 -9.21 15.09 13.17
C GLY A 136 -10.47 14.97 14.04
N THR A 137 -11.12 16.11 14.18
CA THR A 137 -12.34 16.40 14.92
C THR A 137 -13.35 17.01 13.95
N ASN A 138 -14.51 17.47 14.43
CA ASN A 138 -15.47 18.17 13.56
C ASN A 138 -15.18 19.68 13.41
N ALA A 139 -13.93 20.09 13.65
CA ALA A 139 -13.47 21.47 13.58
C ALA A 139 -12.20 21.52 12.73
N ASP A 140 -11.89 22.68 12.17
CA ASP A 140 -10.70 22.88 11.33
C ASP A 140 -9.42 22.41 12.05
N ASN A 141 -8.70 21.48 11.43
CA ASN A 141 -7.51 20.85 12.00
C ASN A 141 -6.27 21.03 11.12
N ILE A 142 -5.11 20.97 11.77
CA ILE A 142 -3.82 20.81 11.10
C ILE A 142 -3.32 19.42 11.42
N LEU A 143 -3.45 18.52 10.46
CA LEU A 143 -3.06 17.12 10.58
C LEU A 143 -1.70 16.91 9.93
N LYS A 144 -0.81 16.24 10.65
CA LYS A 144 0.52 15.88 10.16
C LYS A 144 0.73 14.40 10.38
N GLY A 145 1.11 13.72 9.31
CA GLY A 145 1.51 12.33 9.34
C GLY A 145 2.97 12.18 9.76
N THR A 146 3.50 11.05 9.38
CA THR A 146 4.77 10.51 9.82
C THR A 146 5.67 10.32 8.60
N LYS A 147 6.61 9.37 8.66
CA LYS A 147 7.44 8.99 7.51
C LYS A 147 6.92 7.73 6.81
N TYR A 148 5.77 7.26 7.24
CA TYR A 148 5.18 5.97 6.94
C TYR A 148 3.83 6.17 6.25
N ASP A 149 3.29 5.14 5.59
CA ASP A 149 1.94 5.24 5.02
C ASP A 149 0.90 5.46 6.14
N ASP A 150 0.23 6.61 6.10
CA ASP A 150 -0.75 7.05 7.08
C ASP A 150 -2.18 7.10 6.50
N PHE A 151 -3.16 6.96 7.38
CA PHE A 151 -4.58 7.09 7.03
C PHE A 151 -5.15 8.35 7.68
N PHE A 152 -5.45 9.36 6.88
CA PHE A 152 -5.98 10.63 7.33
C PHE A 152 -7.50 10.63 7.31
N PHE A 153 -8.08 10.99 8.45
CA PHE A 153 -9.51 11.25 8.61
C PHE A 153 -9.67 12.67 9.14
N GLY A 154 -9.81 13.64 8.23
CA GLY A 154 -10.10 15.05 8.59
C GLY A 154 -11.38 15.16 9.41
N LYS A 155 -12.44 14.50 8.89
CA LYS A 155 -13.85 14.65 9.30
C LYS A 155 -14.35 16.01 8.84
N ARG A 156 -15.27 16.64 9.59
CA ARG A 156 -15.82 17.95 9.24
C ARG A 156 -14.84 19.06 9.57
N GLY A 157 -14.87 20.11 8.77
CA GLY A 157 -14.05 21.29 8.96
C GLY A 157 -13.38 21.65 7.64
N ALA A 158 -12.63 22.75 7.62
CA ALA A 158 -11.66 23.00 6.56
C ALA A 158 -10.28 22.54 7.05
N ASP A 159 -9.94 21.28 6.79
CA ASP A 159 -8.73 20.67 7.34
C ASP A 159 -7.51 20.92 6.47
N THR A 160 -6.35 21.05 7.09
CA THR A 160 -5.04 21.10 6.42
C THR A 160 -4.23 19.86 6.76
N MET A 161 -3.99 19.01 5.77
CA MET A 161 -3.30 17.74 5.91
C MET A 161 -1.91 17.79 5.28
N THR A 162 -0.91 17.23 5.96
CA THR A 162 0.45 17.02 5.45
C THR A 162 0.81 15.56 5.71
N GLY A 163 0.92 14.76 4.66
CA GLY A 163 1.19 13.34 4.70
C GLY A 163 2.56 13.02 5.26
N GLY A 164 3.59 13.64 4.69
CA GLY A 164 4.98 13.31 4.95
C GLY A 164 5.55 12.45 3.83
N THR A 165 6.19 11.35 4.19
CA THR A 165 6.65 10.33 3.21
C THR A 165 5.87 9.06 3.41
N GLY A 166 5.78 8.22 2.39
CA GLY A 166 4.93 7.03 2.42
C GLY A 166 3.79 7.15 1.41
N ALA A 167 3.03 6.07 1.25
CA ALA A 167 1.83 6.05 0.43
C ALA A 167 0.63 6.40 1.31
N ASP A 168 0.31 7.69 1.41
CA ASP A 168 -0.71 8.19 2.32
C ASP A 168 -2.12 8.09 1.74
N HIS A 169 -3.07 7.74 2.61
CA HIS A 169 -4.49 7.65 2.27
C HIS A 169 -5.25 8.81 2.89
N PHE A 170 -5.70 9.75 2.06
CA PHE A 170 -6.55 10.87 2.48
C PHE A 170 -8.02 10.50 2.28
N ILE A 171 -8.72 10.21 3.36
CA ILE A 171 -10.04 9.56 3.33
C ILE A 171 -11.13 10.59 3.61
N PHE A 172 -12.13 10.60 2.74
CA PHE A 172 -13.26 11.51 2.82
C PHE A 172 -14.57 10.72 2.81
N ALA A 173 -15.43 10.99 3.79
CA ALA A 173 -16.82 10.58 3.81
C ALA A 173 -17.74 11.77 3.47
N THR A 174 -19.01 11.48 3.14
CA THR A 174 -20.00 12.52 2.85
C THR A 174 -20.07 13.56 3.96
N GLY A 175 -19.80 14.81 3.59
CA GLY A 175 -19.83 15.97 4.50
C GLY A 175 -18.55 16.24 5.27
N ASP A 176 -17.47 15.48 5.03
CA ASP A 176 -16.15 15.77 5.61
C ASP A 176 -15.58 17.08 5.04
N THR A 177 -15.62 17.23 3.72
CA THR A 177 -15.14 18.43 3.04
C THR A 177 -16.26 19.18 2.30
N GLY A 178 -16.16 20.50 2.19
CA GLY A 178 -17.16 21.34 1.53
C GLY A 178 -16.90 21.59 0.03
N GLY A 179 -17.90 22.11 -0.68
CA GLY A 179 -17.84 22.37 -2.13
C GLY A 179 -17.11 23.65 -2.57
N THR A 180 -16.58 24.45 -1.64
CA THR A 180 -15.93 25.74 -1.94
C THR A 180 -14.51 25.82 -1.38
N THR A 181 -13.67 26.69 -1.92
CA THR A 181 -12.29 26.86 -1.44
C THR A 181 -12.17 27.25 0.03
N ALA A 182 -13.19 27.91 0.59
CA ALA A 182 -13.20 28.33 1.99
C ALA A 182 -13.57 27.21 2.98
N THR A 183 -14.23 26.16 2.48
CA THR A 183 -14.75 25.04 3.27
C THR A 183 -14.13 23.69 2.87
N ALA A 184 -13.25 23.71 1.87
CA ALA A 184 -12.59 22.53 1.34
C ALA A 184 -11.29 22.27 2.08
N ASP A 185 -10.97 20.98 2.19
CA ASP A 185 -9.74 20.52 2.81
C ASP A 185 -8.57 20.74 1.86
N LEU A 186 -7.40 20.96 2.45
CA LEU A 186 -6.14 21.17 1.76
C LEU A 186 -5.13 20.10 2.13
N ILE A 187 -4.74 19.30 1.13
CA ILE A 187 -3.60 18.39 1.22
C ILE A 187 -2.35 19.12 0.68
N LYS A 188 -1.34 19.27 1.52
CA LYS A 188 -0.18 20.14 1.23
C LYS A 188 0.92 19.49 0.41
N ASP A 189 0.99 18.18 0.40
CA ASP A 189 2.14 17.42 -0.09
C ASP A 189 1.73 16.10 -0.75
N PHE A 190 0.58 16.07 -1.41
CA PHE A 190 0.13 14.90 -2.17
C PHE A 190 1.16 14.51 -3.24
N LYS A 191 1.65 13.27 -3.19
CA LYS A 191 2.70 12.72 -4.05
C LYS A 191 2.26 11.43 -4.73
N PRO A 192 1.77 11.51 -5.98
CA PRO A 192 1.51 10.34 -6.81
C PRO A 192 2.71 9.38 -6.93
N ALA A 193 3.93 9.92 -6.92
CA ALA A 193 5.15 9.13 -7.03
C ALA A 193 5.43 8.26 -5.79
N GLU A 194 4.87 8.62 -4.63
CA GLU A 194 4.93 7.81 -3.40
C GLU A 194 3.67 6.97 -3.21
N PHE A 195 2.76 6.95 -4.20
CA PHE A 195 1.49 6.22 -4.19
C PHE A 195 0.43 6.78 -3.23
N ASP A 196 0.47 8.08 -2.92
CA ASP A 196 -0.63 8.74 -2.22
C ASP A 196 -1.94 8.60 -3.00
N VAL A 197 -3.03 8.40 -2.26
CA VAL A 197 -4.37 8.25 -2.82
C VAL A 197 -5.41 9.07 -2.07
N ILE A 198 -6.44 9.46 -2.80
CA ILE A 198 -7.65 10.09 -2.25
C ILE A 198 -8.73 9.02 -2.21
N ASP A 199 -9.15 8.66 -1.00
CA ASP A 199 -10.14 7.62 -0.78
C ASP A 199 -11.53 8.26 -0.63
N LEU A 200 -12.36 8.05 -1.65
CA LEU A 200 -13.74 8.50 -1.74
C LEU A 200 -14.74 7.33 -1.60
N SER A 201 -14.29 6.14 -1.19
CA SER A 201 -15.15 4.95 -1.04
C SER A 201 -16.25 5.07 0.00
N ARG A 202 -16.18 6.13 0.81
CA ARG A 202 -17.18 6.47 1.84
C ARG A 202 -17.95 7.73 1.51
N TYR A 203 -17.68 8.34 0.35
CA TYR A 203 -18.34 9.54 -0.11
C TYR A 203 -19.45 9.14 -1.07
N ASP A 204 -20.66 9.55 -0.74
CA ASP A 204 -21.81 9.36 -1.61
C ASP A 204 -21.76 10.34 -2.79
N GLY A 205 -21.32 9.81 -3.93
CA GLY A 205 -21.28 10.52 -5.20
C GLY A 205 -22.65 10.71 -5.85
N ASN A 206 -23.73 10.12 -5.33
CA ASN A 206 -25.08 10.29 -5.88
C ASN A 206 -26.14 10.45 -4.79
N SER A 207 -26.31 11.68 -4.34
CA SER A 207 -27.29 12.05 -3.30
C SER A 207 -28.77 11.76 -3.67
N THR A 208 -29.06 11.37 -4.91
CA THR A 208 -30.42 11.05 -5.37
C THR A 208 -30.83 9.60 -5.11
N LEU A 209 -29.87 8.75 -4.72
CA LEU A 209 -30.10 7.35 -4.39
C LEU A 209 -29.81 7.09 -2.90
N VAL A 210 -30.23 5.93 -2.41
CA VAL A 210 -29.98 5.53 -1.01
C VAL A 210 -28.69 4.72 -0.95
N GLY A 211 -27.79 5.11 -0.05
CA GLY A 211 -26.52 4.41 0.21
C GLY A 211 -25.33 5.26 -0.24
N VAL A 212 -24.14 4.67 -0.26
CA VAL A 212 -22.95 5.31 -0.84
C VAL A 212 -22.82 4.88 -2.30
N GLN A 213 -22.63 5.82 -3.22
CA GLN A 213 -22.36 5.53 -4.63
C GLN A 213 -21.01 6.11 -5.07
N ASP A 214 -20.30 5.33 -5.87
CA ASP A 214 -19.02 5.72 -6.44
C ASP A 214 -19.15 6.92 -7.38
N PHE A 215 -18.14 7.80 -7.33
CA PHE A 215 -17.94 8.79 -8.36
C PHE A 215 -17.43 8.17 -9.68
N LYS A 216 -17.77 8.81 -10.79
CA LYS A 216 -17.17 8.60 -12.09
C LYS A 216 -16.15 9.69 -12.39
N PHE A 217 -14.87 9.33 -12.37
CA PHE A 217 -13.81 10.27 -12.74
C PHE A 217 -13.83 10.59 -14.24
N ILE A 218 -13.99 11.87 -14.58
CA ILE A 218 -14.04 12.38 -15.96
C ILE A 218 -12.78 13.17 -16.36
N GLY A 219 -11.74 13.18 -15.51
CA GLY A 219 -10.50 13.90 -15.75
C GLY A 219 -10.70 15.43 -15.70
N THR A 220 -10.26 16.13 -16.74
CA THR A 220 -10.35 17.61 -16.82
C THR A 220 -11.60 18.11 -17.55
N LYS A 221 -12.47 17.20 -18.03
CA LYS A 221 -13.73 17.56 -18.68
C LYS A 221 -14.61 18.37 -17.72
N LYS A 222 -15.38 19.32 -18.26
CA LYS A 222 -16.40 20.05 -17.49
C LYS A 222 -17.55 19.12 -17.12
N PHE A 223 -18.23 19.42 -16.01
CA PHE A 223 -19.47 18.74 -15.67
C PHE A 223 -20.48 18.81 -16.81
N SER A 224 -21.13 17.70 -17.06
CA SER A 224 -22.12 17.50 -18.09
C SER A 224 -23.56 17.51 -17.54
N LYS A 225 -23.72 17.87 -16.26
CA LYS A 225 -24.98 17.79 -15.50
C LYS A 225 -25.46 16.34 -15.36
N VAL A 226 -24.50 15.47 -15.09
CA VAL A 226 -24.71 14.05 -14.79
C VAL A 226 -24.25 13.84 -13.37
N VAL A 227 -25.14 13.30 -12.54
CA VAL A 227 -24.85 13.00 -11.14
C VAL A 227 -23.68 12.02 -11.02
N GLY A 228 -22.83 12.24 -10.01
CA GLY A 228 -21.67 11.41 -9.70
C GLY A 228 -20.46 11.69 -10.57
N GLU A 229 -20.38 12.83 -11.28
CA GLU A 229 -19.15 13.19 -11.99
C GLU A 229 -18.10 13.75 -11.02
N LEU A 230 -16.86 13.25 -11.12
CA LEU A 230 -15.70 13.80 -10.41
C LEU A 230 -14.65 14.28 -11.43
N ARG A 231 -14.15 15.50 -11.24
CA ARG A 231 -13.17 16.12 -12.13
C ARG A 231 -12.06 16.81 -11.34
N TYR A 232 -11.01 17.21 -12.04
CA TYR A 232 -9.99 18.09 -11.47
C TYR A 232 -9.59 19.22 -12.42
N GLU A 233 -9.07 20.29 -11.85
CA GLU A 233 -8.45 21.40 -12.58
C GLU A 233 -7.32 22.03 -11.80
N LYS A 234 -6.34 22.63 -12.51
CA LYS A 234 -5.21 23.32 -11.91
C LYS A 234 -5.54 24.81 -11.80
N VAL A 235 -5.61 25.35 -10.59
CA VAL A 235 -6.02 26.74 -10.31
C VAL A 235 -4.91 27.44 -9.54
N GLY A 236 -4.26 28.43 -10.18
CA GLY A 236 -3.13 29.13 -9.58
C GLY A 236 -1.97 28.19 -9.23
N ALA A 237 -1.69 28.06 -7.93
CA ALA A 237 -0.65 27.17 -7.38
C ALA A 237 -1.23 25.84 -6.83
N GLU A 238 -2.52 25.58 -7.02
CA GLU A 238 -3.21 24.40 -6.51
C GLU A 238 -3.82 23.55 -7.62
N THR A 239 -4.19 22.33 -7.25
CA THR A 239 -5.05 21.44 -8.02
C THR A 239 -6.33 21.25 -7.23
N HIS A 240 -7.48 21.56 -7.82
CA HIS A 240 -8.80 21.41 -7.21
C HIS A 240 -9.48 20.19 -7.81
N ILE A 241 -9.87 19.25 -6.96
CA ILE A 241 -10.70 18.11 -7.29
C ILE A 241 -12.12 18.50 -6.89
N THR A 242 -13.09 18.29 -7.77
CA THR A 242 -14.48 18.67 -7.54
C THR A 242 -15.43 17.58 -7.99
N GLY A 243 -16.53 17.41 -7.26
CA GLY A 243 -17.58 16.42 -7.56
C GLY A 243 -18.96 17.05 -7.64
N ASP A 244 -19.78 16.57 -8.57
CA ASP A 244 -21.21 16.91 -8.75
C ASP A 244 -22.05 15.72 -8.28
N THR A 245 -22.69 15.85 -7.12
CA THR A 245 -23.41 14.79 -6.39
C THR A 245 -24.92 14.84 -6.56
N ASP A 246 -25.46 15.91 -7.16
CA ASP A 246 -26.89 16.07 -7.43
C ASP A 246 -27.23 16.22 -8.93
N GLY A 247 -26.23 16.36 -9.79
CA GLY A 247 -26.34 16.46 -11.24
C GLY A 247 -26.67 17.87 -11.75
N ASP A 248 -26.54 18.92 -10.94
CA ASP A 248 -26.87 20.30 -11.35
C ASP A 248 -25.75 20.97 -12.20
N GLY A 249 -24.59 20.34 -12.31
CA GLY A 249 -23.41 20.83 -13.03
C GLY A 249 -22.52 21.78 -12.22
N LYS A 250 -22.69 21.86 -10.90
CA LYS A 250 -21.84 22.59 -9.96
C LYS A 250 -21.09 21.61 -9.05
N ALA A 251 -20.05 22.13 -8.41
CA ALA A 251 -19.29 21.35 -7.45
C ALA A 251 -20.02 21.36 -6.09
N ASP A 252 -20.32 20.17 -5.57
CA ASP A 252 -20.84 19.94 -4.23
C ASP A 252 -19.74 19.61 -3.23
N ILE A 253 -18.66 19.02 -3.73
CA ILE A 253 -17.47 18.63 -2.97
C ILE A 253 -16.25 19.28 -3.62
N MET A 254 -15.29 19.72 -2.82
CA MET A 254 -13.98 20.15 -3.28
C MET A 254 -12.88 19.63 -2.36
N ILE A 255 -11.80 19.12 -2.95
CA ILE A 255 -10.55 18.79 -2.27
C ILE A 255 -9.43 19.59 -2.95
N ARG A 256 -8.60 20.26 -2.16
CA ARG A 256 -7.50 21.09 -2.67
C ARG A 256 -6.18 20.38 -2.46
N LEU A 257 -5.34 20.37 -3.47
CA LEU A 257 -3.96 19.91 -3.40
C LEU A 257 -3.04 21.10 -3.65
N THR A 258 -2.03 21.28 -2.82
CA THR A 258 -0.94 22.21 -3.14
C THR A 258 -0.14 21.68 -4.34
N GLY A 259 0.18 22.55 -5.28
CA GLY A 259 0.92 22.21 -6.49
C GLY A 259 0.03 21.91 -7.70
N LYS A 260 0.69 21.78 -8.85
CA LYS A 260 0.05 21.45 -10.14
C LYS A 260 0.23 19.98 -10.44
N ILE A 261 -0.69 19.16 -9.96
CA ILE A 261 -0.62 17.70 -9.99
C ILE A 261 -1.44 17.19 -11.17
N ASP A 262 -0.88 16.25 -11.92
CA ASP A 262 -1.62 15.52 -12.94
C ASP A 262 -2.27 14.29 -12.29
N LEU A 263 -3.60 14.25 -12.34
CA LEU A 263 -4.38 13.20 -11.71
C LEU A 263 -4.95 12.24 -12.73
N THR A 264 -4.89 10.95 -12.41
CA THR A 264 -5.52 9.86 -13.15
C THR A 264 -6.50 9.13 -12.25
N ALA A 265 -7.27 8.19 -12.80
CA ALA A 265 -8.19 7.39 -12.00
C ALA A 265 -7.48 6.56 -10.90
N ASP A 266 -6.21 6.19 -11.11
CA ASP A 266 -5.44 5.37 -10.17
C ASP A 266 -5.07 6.10 -8.86
N HIS A 267 -5.25 7.43 -8.80
CA HIS A 267 -5.04 8.22 -7.58
C HIS A 267 -6.28 8.28 -6.68
N PHE A 268 -7.37 7.62 -7.09
CA PHE A 268 -8.64 7.60 -6.37
C PHE A 268 -9.04 6.18 -6.01
N ILE A 269 -9.61 6.04 -4.83
CA ILE A 269 -10.36 4.83 -4.43
C ILE A 269 -11.83 5.21 -4.43
N PHE A 270 -12.63 4.44 -5.16
CA PHE A 270 -14.09 4.52 -5.20
C PHE A 270 -14.67 3.27 -4.53
#